data_AF-A0A7I8HKP0-F1
#
_entry.id   AF-A0A7I8HKP0-F1
#
_cell.length_a   1.000
_cell.length_b   1.000
_cell.length_c   1.000
_cell.angle_alpha   90.00
_cell.angle_beta   90.00
_cell.angle_gamma   90.00
#
_symmetry.space_group_name_H-M   'P 1'
#
loop_
_entity.id
_entity.type
_entity.pdbx_description
1 polymer ?
#
loop_
_entity_poly.entity_id
_entity_poly.type
_entity_poly.pdbx_seq_one_letter_code
_entity_poly.pdbx_strand_id
1 'polypeptide(L)' 'LFAMHGATILAVTRYGGDRELEQIADRGTASERAGLFWRWTMGFNATMEGIHR' A
#
# COMPACT_ATOMS: atom_id res chain seq x y z
N LEU A 1 2.34 5.23 -12.29
CA LEU A 1 1.78 4.40 -11.19
C LEU A 1 2.64 3.19 -10.87
N PHE A 2 2.96 2.33 -11.84
CA PHE A 2 3.60 1.04 -11.56
C PHE A 2 4.94 1.15 -10.79
N ALA A 3 5.80 2.12 -11.11
CA ALA A 3 7.04 2.34 -10.35
C ALA A 3 6.78 2.71 -8.88
N MET A 4 5.84 3.64 -8.62
CA MET A 4 5.46 4.05 -7.27
C MET A 4 4.83 2.89 -6.49
N HIS A 5 3.91 2.18 -7.13
CA HIS A 5 3.22 1.03 -6.53
C HIS A 5 4.19 -0.11 -6.23
N GLY A 6 4.96 -0.57 -7.22
CA GLY A 6 5.93 -1.65 -7.04
C GLY A 6 6.99 -1.34 -5.98
N ALA A 7 7.53 -0.11 -5.96
CA ALA A 7 8.44 0.31 -4.90
C ALA A 7 7.78 0.33 -3.52
N THR A 8 6.51 0.76 -3.44
CA THR A 8 5.75 0.77 -2.18
C THR A 8 5.54 -0.67 -1.67
N ILE A 9 5.11 -1.59 -2.52
CA ILE A 9 4.88 -3.00 -2.14
C ILE A 9 6.18 -3.64 -1.63
N LEU A 10 7.29 -3.48 -2.36
CA LEU A 10 8.60 -3.98 -1.91
C LEU A 10 9.03 -3.38 -0.56
N ALA A 11 8.77 -2.08 -0.33
CA ALA A 11 9.10 -1.42 0.93
C ALA A 11 8.29 -1.95 2.13
N VAL A 12 7.09 -2.47 1.89
CA VAL A 12 6.22 -3.06 2.93
C VAL A 12 6.17 -4.59 2.92
N THR A 13 6.94 -5.29 2.07
CA THR A 13 7.02 -6.78 2.05
C THR A 13 7.43 -7.36 3.41
N ARG A 14 8.25 -6.63 4.19
CA ARG A 14 8.60 -7.04 5.57
C ARG A 14 7.39 -7.13 6.53
N TYR A 15 6.24 -6.62 6.12
CA TYR A 15 4.95 -6.70 6.82
C TYR A 15 3.92 -7.52 6.03
N GLY A 16 4.33 -8.24 4.98
CA GLY A 16 3.45 -9.02 4.11
C GLY A 16 2.61 -8.19 3.13
N GLY A 17 3.10 -7.02 2.71
CA GLY A 17 2.35 -6.13 1.80
C GLY A 17 2.16 -6.66 0.37
N ASP A 18 2.91 -7.68 -0.04
CA ASP A 18 2.74 -8.41 -1.30
C ASP A 18 1.49 -9.32 -1.31
N ARG A 19 0.92 -9.63 -0.14
CA ARG A 19 -0.33 -10.38 0.02
C ARG A 19 -1.54 -9.46 -0.11
N GLU A 20 -1.67 -8.82 -1.28
CA GLU A 20 -2.61 -7.71 -1.49
C GLU A 20 -4.07 -8.10 -1.29
N LEU A 21 -4.48 -9.31 -1.67
CA LEU A 21 -5.86 -9.78 -1.48
C LEU A 21 -6.24 -9.89 0.00
N GLU A 22 -5.36 -10.44 0.83
CA GLU A 22 -5.57 -10.50 2.27
C GLU A 22 -5.53 -9.11 2.91
N GLN A 23 -4.66 -8.22 2.42
CA GLN A 23 -4.61 -6.83 2.87
C GLN A 23 -5.88 -6.03 2.51
N ILE A 24 -6.54 -6.37 1.40
CA ILE A 24 -7.84 -5.81 0.99
C ILE A 24 -8.96 -6.35 1.90
N ALA A 25 -8.95 -7.66 2.16
CA ALA A 25 -9.97 -8.30 3.00
C ALA A 25 -9.87 -7.93 4.49
N ASP A 26 -8.65 -7.86 5.02
CA ASP A 26 -8.33 -7.49 6.40
C ASP A 26 -7.09 -6.57 6.45
N ARG A 27 -7.33 -5.31 6.82
CA ARG A 27 -6.32 -4.25 6.68
C ARG A 27 -5.20 -4.43 7.70
N GLY A 28 -4.01 -4.80 7.24
CA GLY A 28 -2.81 -4.91 8.06
C GLY A 28 -1.94 -3.64 8.10
N THR A 29 -0.89 -3.68 8.93
CA THR A 29 0.08 -2.57 9.06
C THR A 29 0.83 -2.26 7.77
N ALA A 30 0.94 -3.23 6.83
CA ALA A 30 1.49 -2.99 5.51
C ALA A 30 0.67 -1.94 4.74
N SER A 31 -0.65 -2.15 4.65
CA SER A 31 -1.59 -1.22 4.00
C SER A 31 -1.64 0.14 4.67
N GLU A 32 -1.64 0.17 6.01
CA GLU A 32 -1.66 1.44 6.76
C GLU A 32 -0.40 2.26 6.53
N ARG A 33 0.78 1.64 6.56
CA ARG A 33 2.05 2.32 6.32
C ARG A 33 2.20 2.79 4.88
N ALA A 34 1.78 1.96 3.91
CA ALA A 34 1.75 2.34 2.51
C ALA A 34 0.84 3.57 2.29
N GLY A 35 -0.36 3.57 2.88
CA GLY A 35 -1.27 4.71 2.83
C GLY A 35 -0.70 5.96 3.51
N LEU A 36 -0.15 5.82 4.71
CA LEU A 36 0.45 6.94 5.46
C LEU A 36 1.66 7.56 4.74
N PHE A 37 2.53 6.74 4.15
CA PHE A 37 3.67 7.22 3.38
C PHE A 37 3.23 8.21 2.29
N TRP A 38 2.22 7.83 1.49
CA TRP A 38 1.71 8.71 0.43
C TRP A 38 0.92 9.90 0.99
N ARG A 39 0.11 9.69 2.03
CA ARG A 39 -0.63 10.78 2.67
C ARG A 39 0.29 11.88 3.21
N TRP A 40 1.43 11.50 3.81
CA TRP A 40 2.42 12.46 4.29
C TRP A 40 3.25 13.08 3.15
N THR A 41 3.50 12.33 2.07
CA THR A 41 4.31 12.80 0.94
C THR A 41 3.54 13.79 0.05
N MET A 42 2.25 13.57 -0.18
CA MET A 42 1.48 14.31 -1.19
C MET A 42 0.05 14.71 -0.75
N GLY A 43 -0.28 14.58 0.55
CA GLY A 43 -1.53 15.07 1.13
C GLY A 43 -2.75 14.15 0.95
N PHE A 44 -2.65 13.11 0.13
CA PHE A 44 -3.67 12.08 -0.06
C PHE A 44 -3.04 10.71 -0.32
N ASN A 45 -3.84 9.65 -0.27
CA ASN A 45 -3.39 8.28 -0.54
C ASN A 45 -4.50 7.43 -1.15
N ALA A 46 -4.13 6.27 -1.72
CA ALA A 46 -5.06 5.23 -2.15
C ALA A 46 -5.21 4.15 -1.07
N THR A 47 -6.24 3.31 -1.21
CA THR A 47 -6.36 2.02 -0.50
C THR A 47 -5.64 0.92 -1.29
N MET A 48 -5.44 -0.24 -0.65
CA MET A 48 -4.81 -1.40 -1.32
C MET A 48 -5.62 -1.90 -2.51
N GLU A 49 -6.96 -1.78 -2.50
CA GLU A 49 -7.80 -2.11 -3.66
C GLU A 49 -7.86 -0.97 -4.68
N GLY A 50 -7.92 0.28 -4.21
CA GLY A 50 -8.15 1.45 -5.05
C GLY A 50 -6.97 1.79 -5.97
N ILE A 51 -5.75 1.37 -5.65
CA ILE A 51 -4.56 1.65 -6.46
C ILE A 51 -4.50 0.83 -7.76
N HIS A 52 -5.28 -0.26 -7.85
CA HIS A 52 -5.38 -1.13 -9.04
C HIS A 52 -6.55 -0.77 -9.96
N ARG A 53 -7.35 0.25 -9.62
CA ARG A 53 -8.42 0.79 -10.46
C ARG A 53 -7.90 1.92 -11.33
#